data_AF-A0A8C2BNI6-F1
#
_entry.id   AF-A0A8C2BNI6-F1
#
_cell.length_a   1.000
_cell.length_b   1.000
_cell.length_c   1.000
_cell.angle_alpha   90.00
_cell.angle_beta   90.00
_cell.angle_gamma   90.00
#
_symmetry.space_group_name_H-M   'P 1'
#
loop_
_entity.id
_entity.type
_entity.pdbx_description
1 polymer ?
#
loop_
_entity_poly.entity_id
_entity_poly.type
_entity_poly.pdbx_seq_one_letter_code
_entity_poly.pdbx_strand_id
1 'polypeptide(L)'
;MAAAYLTHHQKVLRLYKKSLRHIESWCIFRDKYRFYACLLRARFDENKHEKDMMKATMMLKAGEEEFWANQHPQPYLFPDSPGGTSYERYECYKVSDKVKCTYQYFYHLEEKEKKKKLLWSFLFIVQNFGRKTLPYINGTRFSLVHLCCCTFTSHYFKEAMNPKCFCTRAE
;
A
#
# COMPACT_ATOMS: atom_id res chain seq x y z
N MET A 1 0.22 -3.41 10.28
CA MET A 1 1.15 -4.08 11.23
C MET A 1 2.05 -4.99 10.41
N ALA A 2 3.35 -4.74 10.40
CA ALA A 2 4.29 -5.65 9.75
C ALA A 2 4.41 -6.93 10.59
N ALA A 3 4.31 -8.10 9.96
CA ALA A 3 4.51 -9.37 10.64
C ALA A 3 6.00 -9.60 10.93
N ALA A 4 6.32 -10.14 12.11
CA ALA A 4 7.70 -10.39 12.51
C ALA A 4 8.40 -11.47 11.67
N TYR A 5 7.64 -12.38 11.06
CA TYR A 5 8.15 -13.46 10.21
C TYR A 5 7.33 -13.61 8.93
N LEU A 6 7.95 -14.21 7.92
CA LEU A 6 7.31 -14.52 6.65
C LEU A 6 6.66 -15.90 6.70
N THR A 7 5.40 -15.97 6.26
CA THR A 7 4.70 -17.25 6.11
C THR A 7 5.30 -18.06 4.96
N HIS A 8 5.13 -19.38 4.99
CA HIS A 8 5.62 -20.27 3.92
C HIS A 8 5.10 -19.83 2.54
N HIS A 9 3.81 -19.54 2.43
CA HIS A 9 3.18 -19.02 1.22
C HIS A 9 3.84 -17.72 0.71
N GLN A 10 4.15 -16.78 1.61
CA GLN A 10 4.85 -15.55 1.22
C GLN A 10 6.27 -15.82 0.71
N LYS A 11 6.98 -16.80 1.28
CA LYS A 11 8.32 -17.20 0.80
C LYS A 11 8.24 -17.77 -0.61
N VAL A 12 7.30 -18.67 -0.88
CA VAL A 12 7.06 -19.24 -2.22
C VAL A 12 6.75 -18.14 -3.24
N LEU A 13 5.83 -17.20 -2.91
CA LEU A 13 5.49 -16.10 -3.82
C LEU A 13 6.67 -15.18 -4.10
N ARG A 14 7.52 -14.92 -3.10
CA ARG A 14 8.75 -14.13 -3.28
C ARG A 14 9.74 -14.85 -4.17
N LEU A 15 9.95 -16.16 -3.97
CA LEU A 15 10.80 -16.98 -4.84
C LEU A 15 10.29 -16.93 -6.29
N TYR A 16 9.00 -17.23 -6.52
CA TYR A 16 8.38 -17.17 -7.83
C TYR A 16 8.57 -15.80 -8.52
N LYS A 17 8.31 -14.70 -7.80
CA LYS A 17 8.50 -13.35 -8.33
C LYS A 17 9.97 -13.07 -8.68
N LYS A 18 10.91 -13.51 -7.84
CA LYS A 18 12.35 -13.38 -8.11
C LYS A 18 12.73 -14.17 -9.36
N SER A 19 12.36 -15.44 -9.44
CA SER A 19 12.66 -16.32 -10.57
C SER A 19 12.19 -15.70 -11.90
N LEU A 20 10.97 -15.16 -11.96
CA LEU A 20 10.48 -14.49 -13.17
C LEU A 20 11.31 -13.27 -13.58
N ARG A 21 11.75 -12.43 -12.63
CA ARG A 21 12.60 -11.26 -12.94
C ARG A 21 13.98 -11.66 -13.44
N HIS A 22 14.54 -12.77 -12.93
CA HIS A 22 15.80 -13.28 -13.44
C HIS A 22 15.64 -13.94 -14.82
N ILE A 23 14.54 -14.64 -15.11
CA ILE A 23 14.25 -15.12 -16.47
C ILE A 23 14.10 -13.95 -17.43
N GLU A 24 13.43 -12.86 -17.02
CA GLU A 24 13.34 -11.62 -17.81
C GLU A 24 14.71 -10.98 -18.07
N SER A 25 15.65 -11.13 -17.13
CA SER A 25 17.02 -10.63 -17.30
C SER A 25 17.84 -11.48 -18.26
N TRP A 26 17.68 -12.81 -18.25
CA TRP A 26 18.32 -13.72 -19.21
C TRP A 26 17.71 -13.63 -20.62
N CYS A 27 16.38 -13.51 -20.71
CA CYS A 27 15.63 -13.50 -21.95
C CYS A 27 15.24 -12.07 -22.35
N ILE A 28 16.08 -11.43 -23.17
CA ILE A 28 15.86 -10.06 -23.64
C ILE A 28 14.55 -9.93 -24.44
N PHE A 29 14.22 -10.95 -25.26
CA PHE A 29 13.03 -10.93 -26.12
C PHE A 29 11.77 -11.38 -25.39
N ARG A 30 10.67 -10.65 -25.58
CA ARG A 30 9.38 -10.90 -24.88
C ARG A 30 8.74 -12.24 -25.24
N ASP A 31 8.88 -12.71 -26.48
CA ASP A 31 8.25 -13.95 -26.92
C ASP A 31 8.88 -15.17 -26.22
N LYS A 32 10.23 -15.20 -26.18
CA LYS A 32 10.98 -16.22 -25.44
C LYS A 32 10.70 -16.16 -23.95
N TYR A 33 10.70 -14.95 -23.38
CA TYR A 33 10.37 -14.76 -21.96
C TYR A 33 9.00 -15.34 -21.61
N ARG A 34 7.95 -15.07 -22.40
CA ARG A 34 6.60 -15.59 -22.14
C ARG A 34 6.54 -17.11 -22.14
N PHE A 35 7.24 -17.74 -23.08
CA PHE A 35 7.35 -19.20 -23.13
C PHE A 35 7.95 -19.78 -21.84
N TYR A 36 9.12 -19.29 -21.43
CA TYR A 36 9.78 -19.76 -20.20
C TYR A 36 9.00 -19.42 -18.92
N ALA A 37 8.32 -18.26 -18.89
CA ALA A 37 7.48 -17.88 -17.76
C ALA A 37 6.28 -18.84 -17.57
N CYS A 38 5.67 -19.28 -18.67
CA CYS A 38 4.60 -20.30 -18.64
C CYS A 38 5.14 -21.66 -18.15
N LEU A 39 6.31 -22.09 -18.63
CA LEU A 39 6.95 -23.32 -18.16
C LEU A 39 7.25 -23.28 -16.66
N LEU A 40 7.82 -22.17 -16.18
CA LEU A 40 8.08 -21.99 -14.75
C LEU A 40 6.77 -22.03 -13.96
N ARG A 41 5.71 -21.37 -14.43
CA ARG A 41 4.41 -21.41 -13.77
C ARG A 41 3.81 -22.82 -13.69
N ALA A 42 3.91 -23.61 -14.76
CA ALA A 42 3.47 -25.00 -14.76
C ALA A 42 4.17 -25.84 -13.67
N ARG A 43 5.49 -25.71 -13.53
CA ARG A 43 6.28 -26.39 -12.47
C ARG A 43 5.80 -26.04 -11.05
N PHE A 44 5.43 -24.77 -10.82
CA PHE A 44 4.90 -24.34 -9.53
C PHE A 44 3.47 -24.83 -9.30
N ASP A 45 2.64 -24.85 -10.34
CA ASP A 45 1.24 -25.30 -10.26
C ASP A 45 1.14 -26.83 -10.02
N GLU A 46 2.07 -27.63 -10.57
CA GLU A 46 2.19 -29.08 -10.30
C GLU A 46 2.34 -29.38 -8.80
N ASN A 47 3.09 -28.55 -8.07
CA ASN A 47 3.42 -28.76 -6.66
C ASN A 47 2.51 -27.97 -5.68
N LYS A 48 1.43 -27.37 -6.19
CA LYS A 48 0.55 -26.47 -5.41
C LYS A 48 -0.29 -27.20 -4.36
N HIS A 49 -0.65 -28.46 -4.60
CA HIS A 49 -1.61 -29.23 -3.80
C HIS A 49 -0.96 -30.13 -2.73
N GLU A 50 0.31 -29.89 -2.42
CA GLU A 50 1.08 -30.65 -1.43
C GLU A 50 0.62 -30.29 0.00
N LYS A 51 0.13 -31.29 0.72
CA LYS A 51 -0.43 -31.12 2.08
C LYS A 51 0.63 -31.19 3.18
N ASP A 52 1.72 -31.92 2.93
CA ASP A 52 2.80 -32.06 3.91
C ASP A 52 3.71 -30.82 3.92
N MET A 53 3.74 -30.16 5.07
CA MET A 53 4.54 -28.96 5.29
C MET A 53 6.05 -29.26 5.31
N MET A 54 6.47 -30.44 5.77
CA MET A 54 7.91 -30.79 5.76
C MET A 54 8.41 -30.91 4.34
N LYS A 55 7.73 -31.71 3.52
CA LYS A 55 8.02 -31.82 2.08
C LYS A 55 7.99 -30.46 1.38
N ALA A 56 6.98 -29.62 1.66
CA ALA A 56 6.88 -28.27 1.08
C ALA A 56 8.10 -27.40 1.40
N THR A 57 8.59 -27.43 2.65
CA THR A 57 9.80 -26.69 3.02
C THR A 57 11.08 -27.23 2.37
N MET A 58 11.18 -28.55 2.18
CA MET A 58 12.32 -29.14 1.46
C MET A 58 12.31 -28.75 -0.02
N MET A 59 11.16 -28.79 -0.67
CA MET A 59 11.01 -28.32 -2.06
C MET A 59 11.34 -26.84 -2.20
N LEU A 60 10.95 -26.02 -1.23
CA LEU A 60 11.30 -24.60 -1.21
C LEU A 60 12.81 -24.40 -1.14
N LYS A 61 13.51 -25.12 -0.25
CA LYS A 61 14.98 -25.08 -0.14
C LYS A 61 15.65 -25.50 -1.45
N ALA A 62 15.23 -26.61 -2.03
CA ALA A 62 15.75 -27.07 -3.32
C ALA A 62 15.52 -26.03 -4.45
N GLY A 63 14.35 -25.38 -4.45
CA GLY A 63 14.06 -24.30 -5.39
C GLY A 63 14.90 -23.04 -5.17
N GLU A 64 15.26 -22.72 -3.92
CA GLU A 64 16.18 -21.62 -3.59
C GLU A 64 17.62 -21.93 -4.03
N GLU A 65 18.07 -23.18 -3.90
CA GLU A 65 19.38 -23.66 -4.38
C GLU A 65 19.47 -23.65 -5.92
N GLU A 66 18.45 -24.18 -6.62
CA GLU A 66 18.34 -24.10 -8.09
C GLU A 66 18.34 -22.65 -8.55
N PHE A 67 17.60 -21.79 -7.85
CA PHE A 67 17.56 -20.37 -8.16
C PHE A 67 18.95 -19.74 -7.98
N TRP A 68 19.63 -20.00 -6.86
CA TRP A 68 20.96 -19.47 -6.55
C TRP A 68 21.99 -19.82 -7.64
N ALA A 69 22.02 -21.08 -8.08
CA ALA A 69 22.93 -21.53 -9.13
C ALA A 69 22.71 -20.83 -10.48
N ASN A 70 21.47 -20.44 -10.78
CA ASN A 70 21.06 -19.90 -12.09
C ASN A 70 20.82 -18.38 -12.09
N GLN A 71 21.26 -17.66 -11.04
CA GLN A 71 21.09 -16.21 -10.97
C GLN A 71 21.87 -15.50 -12.08
N HIS A 72 21.19 -14.58 -12.75
CA HIS A 72 21.86 -13.64 -13.65
C HIS A 72 22.83 -12.75 -12.84
N PRO A 73 24.12 -12.61 -13.24
CA PRO A 73 25.12 -11.83 -12.50
C PRO A 73 24.70 -10.37 -12.25
N GLN A 74 24.03 -9.75 -13.23
CA GLN A 74 23.53 -8.38 -13.14
C GLN A 74 22.04 -8.34 -13.51
N PRO A 75 21.11 -8.56 -12.57
CA PRO A 75 19.68 -8.58 -12.87
C PRO A 75 19.16 -7.20 -13.28
N TYR A 76 18.08 -7.18 -14.07
CA TYR A 76 17.39 -5.94 -14.41
C TYR A 76 16.69 -5.35 -13.18
N LEU A 77 17.10 -4.14 -12.80
CA LEU A 77 16.51 -3.36 -11.70
C LEU A 77 15.76 -2.17 -12.29
N PHE A 78 14.60 -1.84 -11.70
CA PHE A 78 13.87 -0.65 -12.11
C PHE A 78 14.64 0.60 -11.67
N PRO A 79 14.61 1.68 -12.47
CA PRO A 79 15.44 2.85 -12.22
C PRO A 79 15.19 3.48 -10.84
N ASP A 80 13.94 3.55 -10.39
CA ASP A 80 13.56 4.12 -9.08
C ASP A 80 13.57 3.10 -7.93
N SER A 81 13.79 1.82 -8.23
CA SER A 81 13.87 0.78 -7.20
C SER A 81 15.23 0.84 -6.50
N PRO A 82 15.35 0.37 -5.24
CA PRO A 82 16.65 0.32 -4.56
C PRO A 82 17.67 -0.46 -5.38
N GLY A 83 18.85 0.15 -5.61
CA GLY A 83 19.89 -0.38 -6.49
C GLY A 83 19.72 -0.05 -7.99
N GLY A 84 18.66 0.67 -8.36
CA GLY A 84 18.45 1.20 -9.71
C GLY A 84 19.24 2.48 -9.99
N THR A 85 19.34 2.86 -11.27
CA THR A 85 20.16 3.99 -11.72
C THR A 85 19.65 5.38 -11.31
N SER A 86 18.36 5.54 -10.98
CA SER A 86 17.78 6.80 -10.49
C SER A 86 17.33 6.73 -9.04
N TYR A 87 17.72 5.68 -8.31
CA TYR A 87 17.37 5.55 -6.90
C TYR A 87 17.86 6.76 -6.09
N GLU A 88 16.96 7.35 -5.30
CA GLU A 88 17.20 8.55 -4.46
C GLU A 88 17.73 9.80 -5.19
N ARG A 89 17.76 9.81 -6.53
CA ARG A 89 18.26 10.95 -7.33
C ARG A 89 17.58 12.28 -6.99
N TYR A 90 16.30 12.23 -6.66
CA TYR A 90 15.49 13.42 -6.37
C TYR A 90 15.26 13.66 -4.87
N GLU A 91 15.87 12.87 -3.97
CA GLU A 91 15.68 13.02 -2.53
C GLU A 91 16.16 14.39 -2.03
N CYS A 92 17.25 14.90 -2.60
CA CYS A 92 17.83 16.20 -2.24
C CYS A 92 16.95 17.40 -2.63
N TYR A 93 16.04 17.25 -3.60
CA TYR A 93 15.10 18.30 -4.01
C TYR A 93 13.77 18.24 -3.24
N LYS A 94 13.59 17.26 -2.36
CA LYS A 94 12.40 17.21 -1.51
C LYS A 94 12.50 18.31 -0.47
N VAL A 95 11.95 19.47 -0.81
CA VAL A 95 11.80 20.60 0.10
C VAL A 95 11.08 20.10 1.36
N SER A 96 11.65 20.38 2.52
CA SER A 96 10.99 20.07 3.79
C SER A 96 9.62 20.73 3.83
N ASP A 97 8.62 20.05 4.40
CA ASP A 97 7.26 20.58 4.44
C ASP A 97 7.18 21.97 5.12
N LYS A 98 8.16 22.30 5.97
CA LYS A 98 8.33 23.62 6.60
C LYS A 98 8.67 24.74 5.61
N VAL A 99 9.44 24.45 4.56
CA VAL A 99 9.92 25.43 3.57
C VAL A 99 8.98 25.54 2.37
N LYS A 100 8.09 24.56 2.13
CA LYS A 100 7.01 24.65 1.12
C LYS A 100 5.99 25.76 1.40
N CYS A 101 5.96 26.30 2.62
CA CYS A 101 5.01 27.30 3.08
C CYS A 101 5.37 28.74 2.67
N THR A 102 6.49 29.00 1.98
CA THR A 102 6.96 30.39 1.76
C THR A 102 6.73 30.98 0.38
N TYR A 103 6.34 30.22 -0.67
CA TYR A 103 5.99 30.81 -1.98
C TYR A 103 4.84 30.07 -2.70
N GLN A 104 3.78 30.83 -3.01
CA GLN A 104 2.69 30.57 -3.97
C GLN A 104 2.17 29.11 -4.12
N TYR A 105 1.88 28.40 -3.02
CA TYR A 105 0.98 27.23 -2.99
C TYR A 105 0.11 27.21 -1.71
N PHE A 106 -0.31 28.39 -1.25
CA PHE A 106 -1.05 28.55 0.02
C PHE A 106 -2.46 27.92 0.01
N TYR A 107 -3.20 28.00 -1.10
CA TYR A 107 -4.62 27.60 -1.10
C TYR A 107 -4.88 26.09 -0.98
N HIS A 108 -3.95 25.23 -1.39
CA HIS A 108 -4.15 23.77 -1.35
C HIS A 108 -3.65 23.11 -0.05
N LEU A 109 -2.81 23.80 0.74
CA LEU A 109 -2.24 23.26 1.97
C LEU A 109 -3.21 23.38 3.14
N GLU A 110 -3.89 24.52 3.30
CA GLU A 110 -4.91 24.69 4.35
C GLU A 110 -6.07 23.71 4.21
N GLU A 111 -6.56 23.47 2.99
CA GLU A 111 -7.61 22.47 2.77
C GLU A 111 -7.12 21.07 3.10
N LYS A 112 -5.89 20.71 2.72
CA LYS A 112 -5.30 19.41 3.04
C LYS A 112 -5.13 19.24 4.54
N GLU A 113 -4.74 20.29 5.27
CA GLU A 113 -4.61 20.24 6.72
C GLU A 113 -5.97 20.21 7.43
N LYS A 114 -6.97 20.99 6.99
CA LYS A 114 -8.35 20.92 7.49
C LYS A 114 -8.95 19.54 7.24
N LYS A 115 -8.78 18.99 6.03
CA LYS A 115 -9.18 17.62 5.67
C LYS A 115 -8.43 16.58 6.50
N LYS A 116 -7.12 16.73 6.73
CA LYS A 116 -6.33 15.84 7.61
C LYS A 116 -6.80 15.90 9.06
N LYS A 117 -7.10 17.09 9.60
CA LYS A 117 -7.61 17.27 10.97
C LYS A 117 -8.99 16.64 11.14
N LEU A 118 -9.91 16.85 10.18
CA LEU A 118 -11.23 16.23 10.15
C LEU A 118 -11.14 14.70 9.99
N LEU A 119 -10.26 14.21 9.11
CA LEU A 119 -10.02 12.79 8.94
C LEU A 119 -9.40 12.17 10.19
N TRP A 120 -8.49 12.88 10.87
CA TRP A 120 -7.86 12.41 12.10
C TRP A 120 -8.84 12.37 13.27
N SER A 121 -9.69 13.40 13.43
CA SER A 121 -10.76 13.38 14.43
C SER A 121 -11.78 12.29 14.14
N PHE A 122 -12.17 12.09 12.87
CA PHE A 122 -13.05 11.00 12.46
C PHE A 122 -12.43 9.62 12.72
N LEU A 123 -11.16 9.41 12.34
CA LEU A 123 -10.45 8.15 12.56
C LEU A 123 -10.28 7.86 14.06
N PHE A 124 -10.00 8.89 14.86
CA PHE A 124 -9.90 8.81 16.31
C PHE A 124 -11.25 8.43 16.94
N ILE A 125 -12.35 9.05 16.51
CA ILE A 125 -13.70 8.70 16.96
C ILE A 125 -14.02 7.24 16.59
N VAL A 126 -13.79 6.82 15.35
CA VAL A 126 -14.08 5.46 14.88
C VAL A 126 -13.26 4.41 15.63
N GLN A 127 -11.96 4.66 15.87
CA GLN A 127 -11.10 3.72 16.62
C GLN A 127 -11.46 3.63 18.11
N ASN A 128 -11.96 4.70 18.72
CA ASN A 128 -12.34 4.73 20.14
C ASN A 128 -13.80 4.34 20.41
N PHE A 129 -14.73 4.50 19.45
CA PHE A 129 -16.14 4.09 19.60
C PHE A 129 -16.43 2.67 19.11
N GLY A 130 -15.59 2.08 18.25
CA GLY A 130 -15.75 0.69 17.78
C GLY A 130 -15.47 -0.41 18.83
N ARG A 131 -15.18 -0.04 20.09
CA ARG A 131 -14.82 -0.96 21.18
C ARG A 131 -15.60 -0.74 22.49
N LYS A 132 -16.84 -0.25 22.43
CA LYS A 132 -17.77 -0.35 23.56
C LYS A 132 -18.92 -1.28 23.20
N THR A 133 -18.85 -2.52 23.68
CA THR A 133 -20.05 -3.35 23.85
C THR A 133 -21.02 -2.57 24.73
N LEU A 134 -22.20 -2.25 24.17
CA LEU A 134 -23.28 -1.57 24.89
C LEU A 134 -23.72 -2.44 26.09
N PRO A 135 -23.82 -1.89 27.31
CA PRO A 135 -24.58 -2.55 28.36
C PRO A 135 -26.07 -2.55 27.96
N TYR A 136 -26.67 -3.74 28.01
CA TYR A 136 -28.09 -3.98 27.78
C TYR A 136 -28.89 -3.42 28.94
N ILE A 137 -29.61 -2.32 28.74
CA ILE A 137 -30.59 -1.82 29.72
C ILE A 137 -31.88 -1.46 28.98
N ASN A 138 -32.95 -2.18 29.31
CA ASN A 138 -34.36 -1.90 29.00
C ASN A 138 -34.81 -1.95 27.53
N GLY A 139 -34.58 -3.08 26.86
CA GLY A 139 -35.51 -3.63 25.86
C GLY A 139 -35.79 -2.83 24.57
N THR A 140 -35.11 -1.71 24.34
CA THR A 140 -35.26 -0.90 23.12
C THR A 140 -33.90 -0.71 22.46
N ARG A 141 -33.76 -1.26 21.25
CA ARG A 141 -32.51 -1.23 20.48
C ARG A 141 -32.35 0.13 19.80
N PHE A 142 -31.96 1.16 20.55
CA PHE A 142 -31.57 2.43 19.95
C PHE A 142 -30.24 2.24 19.20
N SER A 143 -30.29 2.30 17.88
CA SER A 143 -29.08 2.37 17.07
C SER A 143 -28.40 3.72 17.35
N LEU A 144 -27.30 3.69 18.11
CA LEU A 144 -26.46 4.86 18.39
C LEU A 144 -25.87 5.48 17.10
N VAL A 145 -25.93 4.75 15.98
CA VAL A 145 -25.52 5.19 14.65
C VAL A 145 -26.41 6.34 14.15
N HIS A 146 -27.70 6.36 14.50
CA HIS A 146 -28.62 7.36 13.95
C HIS A 146 -28.55 8.72 14.67
N LEU A 147 -28.22 8.75 15.96
CA LEU A 147 -28.12 10.00 16.73
C LEU A 147 -26.75 10.67 16.67
N CYS A 148 -25.66 9.91 16.50
CA CYS A 148 -24.32 10.49 16.42
C CYS A 148 -23.97 10.99 15.01
N CYS A 149 -24.53 10.38 13.95
CA CYS A 149 -24.27 10.81 12.58
C CYS A 149 -25.00 12.12 12.21
N CYS A 150 -26.22 12.35 12.72
CA CYS A 150 -27.03 13.52 12.35
C CYS A 150 -26.60 14.84 13.02
N THR A 151 -26.02 14.80 14.23
CA THR A 151 -25.59 16.04 14.92
C THR A 151 -24.19 16.47 14.51
N PHE A 152 -23.29 15.53 14.20
CA PHE A 152 -21.91 15.85 13.83
C PHE A 152 -21.77 16.29 12.36
N THR A 153 -22.60 15.77 11.46
CA THR A 153 -22.62 16.22 10.06
C THR A 153 -23.24 17.62 9.90
N SER A 154 -24.28 17.95 10.67
CA SER A 154 -25.00 19.22 10.50
C SER A 154 -24.20 20.46 10.94
N HIS A 155 -23.38 20.36 12.00
CA HIS A 155 -22.62 21.50 12.51
C HIS A 155 -21.34 21.77 11.69
N TYR A 156 -20.67 20.72 11.18
CA TYR A 156 -19.43 20.86 10.41
C TYR A 156 -19.63 21.07 8.90
N PHE A 157 -20.75 20.61 8.33
CA PHE A 157 -21.01 20.78 6.88
C PHE A 157 -21.44 22.21 6.52
N LYS A 158 -22.10 22.94 7.43
CA LYS A 158 -22.47 24.34 7.22
C LYS A 158 -21.28 25.30 7.16
N GLU A 159 -20.17 25.01 7.84
CA GLU A 159 -18.95 25.82 7.76
C GLU A 159 -18.12 25.51 6.50
N ALA A 160 -18.26 24.32 5.91
CA ALA A 160 -17.51 23.92 4.71
C ALA A 160 -18.09 24.46 3.38
N MET A 161 -19.31 25.01 3.38
CA MET A 161 -20.04 25.48 2.19
C MET A 161 -20.22 27.00 2.13
N ASN A 162 -19.28 27.80 2.64
CA ASN A 162 -19.29 29.25 2.42
C ASN A 162 -18.08 29.69 1.57
N PRO A 163 -18.11 29.49 0.23
CA PRO A 163 -17.16 30.12 -0.66
C PRO A 163 -17.54 31.60 -0.82
N LYS A 164 -17.08 32.48 0.08
CA LYS A 164 -17.03 33.92 -0.22
C LYS A 164 -15.81 34.18 -1.09
N CYS A 165 -15.97 33.99 -2.38
CA CYS A 165 -15.15 34.65 -3.39
C CYS A 165 -16.08 35.31 -4.39
N PHE A 166 -16.21 36.63 -4.33
CA PHE A 166 -16.29 37.42 -5.55
C PHE A 166 -15.63 38.77 -5.30
N CYS A 167 -14.53 38.97 -6.01
CA CYS A 167 -13.79 40.21 -6.09
C CYS A 167 -14.27 40.92 -7.36
N THR A 168 -14.72 42.18 -7.25
CA THR A 168 -14.79 43.15 -8.35
C THR A 168 -14.29 44.46 -7.73
N ARG A 169 -13.01 44.83 -7.92
CA ARG A 169 -12.52 45.78 -8.95
C ARG A 169 -13.39 47.05 -8.94
N ALA A 170 -13.00 48.15 -8.28
CA ALA A 170 -11.98 49.11 -8.71
C ALA A 170 -12.17 49.54 -10.17
N GLU A 171 -13.14 50.43 -10.37
CA GLU A 171 -13.05 51.64 -11.20
C GLU A 171 -13.72 52.78 -10.40
#